data_AF-A0ABC9D835-F1
#
_entry.id   AF-A0ABC9D835-F1
#
_cell.length_a   1.000
_cell.length_b   1.000
_cell.length_c   1.000
_cell.angle_alpha   90.00
_cell.angle_beta   90.00
_cell.angle_gamma   90.00
#
_symmetry.space_group_name_H-M   'P 1'
#
loop_
_entity.id
_entity.type
_entity.pdbx_description
1 polymer ?
#
loop_
_entity_poly.entity_id
_entity_poly.type
_entity_poly.pdbx_seq_one_letter_code
_entity_poly.pdbx_strand_id
1 'polypeptide(L)'
;MSPCVLLLLFLVAALRPCAALVRLRSNSFSFTFLDAPARFGPRVGGDGICGSLRTAEPVDACEPIKDRGGRRGAGRKAFVMIARGNCSFEGKVRAAQKAGFDAAVVYDDEEKASLYSMVGDSEGVHIPAIFISKMAGETLKKFARGEDDECCINSSMDETAGTVLVMSFVSLVVIISVLAAFLFARNCRLLRHGVDNHPPYLKKHVVEKLQCSAYSGPCSSEDIFPEACAICLEDYNNGDMIRHLPCKHEFHKTCIDSWLTKWGTFCPICKLEINLNS
;
A
#
# COMPACT_ATOMS: atom_id res chain seq x y z
N MET A 1 2.93 12.56 9.95
CA MET A 1 2.68 11.28 9.23
C MET A 1 1.20 11.22 8.91
N SER A 2 0.82 10.92 7.67
CA SER A 2 -0.61 10.87 7.28
C SER A 2 -1.33 9.75 8.07
N PRO A 3 -2.55 9.98 8.58
CA PRO A 3 -3.32 8.96 9.32
C PRO A 3 -3.53 7.68 8.50
N CYS A 4 -3.53 7.76 7.17
CA CYS A 4 -3.59 6.58 6.29
C CYS A 4 -2.36 5.67 6.42
N VAL A 5 -1.17 6.23 6.69
CA VAL A 5 0.08 5.45 6.83
C VAL A 5 0.11 4.71 8.16
N LEU A 6 -0.40 5.32 9.24
CA LEU A 6 -0.54 4.67 10.54
C LEU A 6 -1.59 3.55 10.49
N LEU A 7 -2.71 3.78 9.79
CA LEU A 7 -3.76 2.77 9.59
C LEU A 7 -3.23 1.56 8.79
N LEU A 8 -2.43 1.79 7.75
CA LEU A 8 -1.83 0.74 6.94
C LEU A 8 -0.77 -0.06 7.74
N LEU A 9 0.07 0.61 8.52
CA LEU A 9 1.04 -0.05 9.40
C LEU A 9 0.35 -0.87 10.50
N PHE A 10 -0.78 -0.39 11.03
CA PHE A 10 -1.60 -1.15 11.97
C PHE A 10 -2.26 -2.37 11.32
N LEU A 11 -2.79 -2.24 10.10
CA LEU A 11 -3.37 -3.35 9.33
C LEU A 11 -2.32 -4.42 8.99
N VAL A 12 -1.11 -4.03 8.59
CA VAL A 12 0.00 -4.96 8.28
C VAL A 12 0.55 -5.62 9.55
N ALA A 13 0.62 -4.89 10.68
CA ALA A 13 1.04 -5.46 11.97
C ALA A 13 -0.01 -6.40 12.58
N ALA A 14 -1.31 -6.18 12.29
CA ALA A 14 -2.41 -7.02 12.73
C ALA A 14 -2.55 -8.32 11.91
N LEU A 15 -1.97 -8.40 10.72
CA LEU A 15 -1.98 -9.58 9.85
C LEU A 15 -0.87 -10.59 10.19
N ARG A 16 -0.65 -10.87 11.48
CA ARG A 16 0.11 -12.06 11.88
C ARG A 16 -0.85 -13.25 11.93
N PRO A 17 -0.76 -14.22 11.01
CA PRO A 17 -1.51 -15.46 11.15
C PRO A 17 -0.84 -16.24 12.28
N CYS A 18 -1.38 -16.13 13.48
CA CYS A 18 -0.96 -16.91 14.64
C CYS A 18 -1.70 -18.26 14.74
N ALA A 19 -2.41 -18.65 13.68
CA ALA A 19 -3.24 -19.85 13.65
C ALA A 19 -2.56 -20.95 12.83
N ALA A 20 -2.45 -22.14 13.40
CA ALA A 20 -2.13 -23.34 12.64
C ALA A 20 -3.40 -23.86 11.95
N LEU A 21 -3.25 -24.76 10.99
CA LEU A 21 -4.35 -25.32 10.23
C LEU A 21 -4.42 -26.83 10.42
N VAL A 22 -5.62 -27.33 10.74
CA VAL A 22 -5.93 -28.75 10.66
C VAL A 22 -6.66 -29.01 9.36
N ARG A 23 -6.22 -30.03 8.64
CA ARG A 23 -6.77 -30.44 7.36
C ARG A 23 -7.20 -31.90 7.43
N LEU A 24 -8.46 -32.16 7.07
CA LEU A 24 -8.94 -33.50 6.80
C LEU A 24 -8.94 -33.73 5.29
N ARG A 25 -8.36 -34.84 4.85
CA ARG A 25 -8.22 -35.28 3.46
C ARG A 25 -8.90 -36.63 3.29
N SER A 26 -9.74 -36.73 2.29
CA SER A 26 -10.24 -37.99 1.75
C SER A 26 -10.04 -38.02 0.23
N ASN A 27 -10.38 -39.13 -0.41
CA ASN A 27 -10.24 -39.28 -1.87
C ASN A 27 -11.15 -38.32 -2.65
N SER A 28 -12.27 -37.87 -2.07
CA SER A 28 -13.28 -37.03 -2.75
C SER A 28 -13.44 -35.63 -2.17
N PHE A 29 -12.84 -35.31 -1.02
CA PHE A 29 -12.98 -34.00 -0.38
C PHE A 29 -11.76 -33.67 0.47
N SER A 30 -11.56 -32.38 0.73
CA SER A 30 -10.68 -31.92 1.80
C SER A 30 -11.27 -30.72 2.52
N PHE A 31 -11.27 -30.77 3.86
CA PHE A 31 -11.70 -29.68 4.71
C PHE A 31 -10.49 -29.10 5.43
N THR A 32 -10.40 -27.78 5.54
CA THR A 32 -9.33 -27.10 6.27
C THR A 32 -9.97 -26.16 7.29
N PHE A 33 -9.51 -26.24 8.53
CA PHE A 33 -10.02 -25.45 9.65
C PHE A 33 -8.88 -24.73 10.35
N LEU A 34 -9.19 -23.58 10.93
CA LEU A 34 -8.30 -22.87 11.85
C LEU A 34 -8.16 -23.67 13.15
N ASP A 35 -6.94 -23.74 13.64
CA ASP A 35 -6.62 -24.32 14.94
C ASP A 35 -5.74 -23.38 15.78
N ALA A 36 -5.74 -23.63 17.09
CA ALA A 36 -4.88 -22.98 18.06
C ALA A 36 -3.94 -24.03 18.67
N PRO A 37 -2.63 -23.99 18.39
CA PRO A 37 -1.69 -24.95 18.93
C PRO A 37 -1.53 -24.79 20.44
N ALA A 38 -1.30 -25.91 21.14
CA ALA A 38 -0.99 -25.91 22.55
C ALA A 38 0.27 -25.07 22.83
N ARG A 39 0.25 -24.34 23.95
CA ARG A 39 1.44 -23.62 24.44
C ARG A 39 2.34 -24.49 25.32
N PHE A 40 2.09 -25.79 25.33
CA PHE A 40 2.85 -26.82 26.01
C PHE A 40 3.11 -28.00 25.05
N GLY A 41 4.14 -28.79 25.31
CA GLY A 41 4.56 -29.86 24.41
C GLY A 41 5.28 -29.36 23.15
N PRO A 42 5.63 -30.27 22.22
CA PRO A 42 6.35 -29.92 21.00
C PRO A 42 5.43 -29.21 19.99
N ARG A 43 6.04 -28.31 19.22
CA ARG A 43 5.39 -27.73 18.04
C ARG A 43 5.53 -28.67 16.85
N VAL A 44 4.55 -28.61 15.94
CA VAL A 44 4.64 -29.30 14.66
C VAL A 44 5.73 -28.65 13.81
N GLY A 45 6.56 -29.47 13.15
CA GLY A 45 7.61 -29.01 12.25
C GLY A 45 7.08 -28.36 10.96
N GLY A 46 7.98 -27.84 10.12
CA GLY A 46 7.63 -27.15 8.87
C GLY A 46 6.77 -28.00 7.93
N ASP A 47 7.14 -29.27 7.74
CA ASP A 47 6.45 -30.20 6.84
C ASP A 47 5.06 -30.66 7.34
N GLY A 48 4.64 -30.22 8.53
CA GLY A 48 3.41 -30.71 9.17
C GLY A 48 3.53 -32.13 9.72
N ILE A 49 2.42 -32.64 10.23
CA ILE A 49 2.29 -34.03 10.69
C ILE A 49 0.93 -34.57 10.25
N CYS A 50 0.91 -35.71 9.57
CA CYS A 50 -0.32 -36.39 9.16
C CYS A 50 -0.47 -37.74 9.86
N GLY A 51 -1.70 -38.20 10.02
CA GLY A 51 -2.03 -39.48 10.62
C GLY A 51 -3.52 -39.82 10.52
N SER A 52 -3.87 -41.02 10.95
CA SER A 52 -5.29 -41.42 11.09
C SER A 52 -5.95 -40.69 12.26
N LEU A 53 -7.22 -40.31 12.14
CA LEU A 53 -7.93 -39.58 13.19
C LEU A 53 -9.03 -40.45 13.82
N ARG A 54 -9.02 -40.56 15.14
CA ARG A 54 -10.02 -41.33 15.90
C ARG A 54 -10.62 -40.48 17.01
N THR A 55 -11.86 -40.72 17.38
CA THR A 55 -12.46 -40.09 18.56
C THR A 55 -12.04 -40.87 19.81
N ALA A 56 -11.71 -40.19 20.91
CA ALA A 56 -11.37 -40.84 22.16
C ALA A 56 -12.56 -41.54 22.82
N GLU A 57 -12.28 -42.59 23.59
CA GLU A 57 -13.23 -43.19 24.54
C GLU A 57 -12.59 -43.31 25.94
N PRO A 58 -13.08 -42.59 26.97
CA PRO A 58 -14.18 -41.62 26.93
C PRO A 58 -13.84 -40.38 26.09
N VAL A 59 -14.88 -39.72 25.55
CA VAL A 59 -14.72 -38.62 24.58
C VAL A 59 -13.95 -37.43 25.12
N ASP A 60 -13.97 -37.20 26.42
CA ASP A 60 -13.28 -36.09 27.07
C ASP A 60 -11.87 -36.45 27.57
N ALA A 61 -11.47 -37.72 27.49
CA ALA A 61 -10.19 -38.23 28.00
C ALA A 61 -9.85 -37.79 29.43
N CYS A 62 -10.86 -37.54 30.27
CA CYS A 62 -10.63 -37.23 31.69
C CYS A 62 -10.30 -38.49 32.50
N GLU A 63 -10.62 -39.66 31.95
CA GLU A 63 -10.14 -40.97 32.38
C GLU A 63 -9.17 -41.56 31.33
N PRO A 64 -8.41 -42.62 31.67
CA PRO A 64 -7.54 -43.29 30.72
C PRO A 64 -8.29 -43.71 29.45
N ILE A 65 -7.78 -43.29 28.29
CA ILE A 65 -8.38 -43.62 26.99
C ILE A 65 -8.28 -45.14 26.78
N LYS A 66 -9.42 -45.77 26.49
CA LYS A 66 -9.56 -47.21 26.25
C LYS A 66 -9.01 -47.60 24.89
N ASP A 67 -9.22 -46.74 23.90
CA ASP A 67 -8.68 -46.90 22.56
C ASP A 67 -7.16 -46.79 22.58
N ARG A 68 -6.48 -47.85 22.13
CA ARG A 68 -5.05 -47.78 21.88
C ARG A 68 -4.82 -47.08 20.54
N GLY A 69 -3.88 -46.14 20.52
CA GLY A 69 -3.44 -45.44 19.31
C GLY A 69 -2.91 -46.35 18.19
N GLY A 70 -2.81 -47.66 18.45
CA GLY A 70 -2.51 -48.68 17.47
C GLY A 70 -1.05 -48.58 17.04
N ARG A 71 -0.23 -49.54 17.48
CA ARG A 71 1.05 -49.82 16.81
C ARG A 71 0.76 -50.32 15.39
N ARG A 72 0.48 -49.39 14.48
CA ARG A 72 0.53 -49.65 13.04
C ARG A 72 2.01 -49.53 12.62
N GLY A 73 2.40 -50.33 11.64
CA GLY A 73 3.81 -50.54 11.26
C GLY A 73 4.63 -49.25 11.07
N ALA A 74 5.96 -49.40 11.07
CA ALA A 74 6.93 -48.31 11.01
C ALA A 74 6.51 -47.19 10.05
N GLY A 75 6.24 -46.00 10.61
CA GLY A 75 5.92 -44.77 9.85
C GLY A 75 4.48 -44.28 9.92
N ARG A 76 3.51 -45.07 10.41
CA ARG A 76 2.11 -44.64 10.53
C ARG A 76 1.87 -43.91 11.85
N LYS A 77 1.25 -42.73 11.77
CA LYS A 77 0.89 -41.91 12.93
C LYS A 77 -0.61 -41.97 13.23
N ALA A 78 -0.96 -41.89 14.49
CA ALA A 78 -2.33 -41.94 14.96
C ALA A 78 -2.65 -40.70 15.81
N PHE A 79 -3.71 -40.00 15.45
CA PHE A 79 -4.21 -38.84 16.16
C PHE A 79 -5.51 -39.19 16.88
N VAL A 80 -5.73 -38.52 18.01
CA VAL A 80 -6.96 -38.65 18.78
C VAL A 80 -7.67 -37.32 18.89
N MET A 81 -8.98 -37.36 18.72
CA MET A 81 -9.88 -36.23 18.86
C MET A 81 -10.59 -36.31 20.22
N ILE A 82 -10.50 -35.24 20.99
CA ILE A 82 -10.91 -35.18 22.40
C ILE A 82 -11.83 -33.97 22.61
N ALA A 83 -12.96 -34.18 23.28
CA ALA A 83 -13.85 -33.09 23.69
C ALA A 83 -13.25 -32.26 24.82
N ARG A 84 -13.51 -30.95 24.82
CA ARG A 84 -13.06 -30.02 25.86
C ARG A 84 -13.45 -30.45 27.28
N GLY A 85 -14.70 -30.82 27.56
CA GLY A 85 -15.09 -31.39 28.86
C GLY A 85 -14.64 -30.57 30.08
N ASN A 86 -14.44 -31.24 31.23
CA ASN A 86 -14.25 -30.55 32.52
C ASN A 86 -12.92 -30.85 33.24
N CYS A 87 -11.93 -31.37 32.53
CA CYS A 87 -10.56 -31.58 33.03
C CYS A 87 -9.55 -30.73 32.23
N SER A 88 -8.31 -30.61 32.73
CA SER A 88 -7.30 -29.75 32.12
C SER A 88 -6.89 -30.22 30.72
N PHE A 89 -6.58 -29.28 29.82
CA PHE A 89 -6.10 -29.58 28.47
C PHE A 89 -4.83 -30.44 28.48
N GLU A 90 -3.88 -30.10 29.35
CA GLU A 90 -2.67 -30.90 29.54
C GLU A 90 -2.98 -32.34 29.96
N GLY A 91 -3.92 -32.54 30.89
CA GLY A 91 -4.32 -33.87 31.36
C GLY A 91 -4.82 -34.76 30.21
N LYS A 92 -5.62 -34.19 29.30
CA LYS A 92 -6.12 -34.86 28.09
C LYS A 92 -4.99 -35.27 27.15
N VAL A 93 -4.06 -34.35 26.88
CA VAL A 93 -2.91 -34.60 26.01
C VAL A 93 -2.00 -35.68 26.62
N ARG A 94 -1.80 -35.67 27.94
CA ARG A 94 -1.07 -36.75 28.63
C ARG A 94 -1.80 -38.09 28.55
N ALA A 95 -3.13 -38.11 28.65
CA ALA A 95 -3.92 -39.33 28.48
C ALA A 95 -3.79 -39.89 27.04
N ALA A 96 -3.85 -39.03 26.03
CA ALA A 96 -3.58 -39.38 24.63
C ALA A 96 -2.18 -39.97 24.43
N GLN A 97 -1.17 -39.30 24.98
CA GLN A 97 0.21 -39.76 24.91
C GLN A 97 0.40 -41.13 25.57
N LYS A 98 -0.19 -41.34 26.76
CA LYS A 98 -0.15 -42.63 27.46
C LYS A 98 -0.87 -43.74 26.68
N ALA A 99 -1.92 -43.39 25.93
CA ALA A 99 -2.63 -44.31 25.06
C ALA A 99 -1.91 -44.60 23.73
N GLY A 100 -0.77 -43.92 23.48
CA GLY A 100 0.11 -44.16 22.34
C GLY A 100 -0.30 -43.43 21.05
N PHE A 101 -1.01 -42.31 21.16
CA PHE A 101 -1.26 -41.42 20.02
C PHE A 101 -0.09 -40.47 19.79
N ASP A 102 0.12 -40.08 18.54
CA ASP A 102 1.20 -39.19 18.10
C ASP A 102 0.81 -37.70 18.11
N ALA A 103 -0.50 -37.39 18.13
CA ALA A 103 -1.01 -36.02 18.29
C ALA A 103 -2.42 -36.00 18.88
N ALA A 104 -2.79 -34.89 19.52
CA ALA A 104 -4.11 -34.67 20.08
C ALA A 104 -4.83 -33.47 19.44
N VAL A 105 -6.09 -33.68 19.04
CA VAL A 105 -6.96 -32.64 18.49
C VAL A 105 -8.10 -32.41 19.49
N VAL A 106 -8.02 -31.34 20.27
CA VAL A 106 -9.05 -30.98 21.23
C VAL A 106 -10.09 -30.09 20.54
N TYR A 107 -11.38 -30.41 20.64
CA TYR A 107 -12.44 -29.59 20.07
C TYR A 107 -13.35 -29.01 21.16
N ASP A 108 -13.85 -27.79 20.91
CA ASP A 108 -14.80 -27.14 21.79
C ASP A 108 -16.16 -27.86 21.78
N ASP A 109 -16.78 -28.01 22.95
CA ASP A 109 -18.14 -28.51 23.11
C ASP A 109 -19.20 -27.39 23.08
N GLU A 110 -18.73 -26.14 23.19
CA GLU A 110 -19.54 -24.92 23.11
C GLU A 110 -19.41 -24.25 21.74
N GLU A 111 -20.48 -23.63 21.26
CA GLU A 111 -20.46 -22.88 20.00
C GLU A 111 -19.98 -21.45 20.24
N LYS A 112 -18.67 -21.22 20.05
CA LYS A 112 -18.00 -19.93 20.25
C LYS A 112 -17.22 -19.51 19.00
N ALA A 113 -17.13 -18.19 18.80
CA ALA A 113 -16.45 -17.61 17.65
C ALA A 113 -14.91 -17.60 17.76
N SER A 114 -14.37 -17.66 18.98
CA SER A 114 -12.92 -17.60 19.25
C SER A 114 -12.38 -18.92 19.78
N LEU A 115 -11.16 -19.27 19.36
CA LEU A 115 -10.44 -20.44 19.85
C LEU A 115 -9.80 -20.12 21.22
N TYR A 116 -9.77 -21.12 22.11
CA TYR A 116 -9.05 -21.03 23.37
C TYR A 116 -7.56 -21.25 23.18
N SER A 117 -6.75 -20.55 23.98
CA SER A 117 -5.33 -20.87 24.11
C SER A 117 -5.17 -21.98 25.17
N MET A 118 -4.71 -23.15 24.74
CA MET A 118 -4.41 -24.24 25.67
C MET A 118 -3.08 -23.98 26.38
N VAL A 119 -3.15 -23.75 27.68
CA VAL A 119 -2.00 -23.54 28.57
C VAL A 119 -1.94 -24.67 29.59
N GLY A 120 -0.73 -25.13 29.90
CA GLY A 120 -0.47 -26.24 30.82
C GLY A 120 1.04 -26.41 31.03
N ASP A 121 1.40 -27.36 31.85
CA ASP A 121 2.80 -27.76 32.07
C ASP A 121 3.32 -28.58 30.88
N SER A 122 4.53 -28.26 30.45
CA SER A 122 5.20 -28.87 29.32
C SER A 122 6.05 -30.09 29.69
N GLU A 123 6.41 -30.27 30.96
CA GLU A 123 7.33 -31.34 31.37
C GLU A 123 6.78 -32.72 31.03
N GLY A 124 7.52 -33.51 30.24
CA GLY A 124 7.11 -34.86 29.86
C GLY A 124 5.97 -34.96 28.82
N VAL A 125 5.56 -33.85 28.22
CA VAL A 125 4.66 -33.84 27.05
C VAL A 125 5.50 -33.81 25.77
N HIS A 126 5.39 -34.85 24.95
CA HIS A 126 6.18 -35.06 23.72
C HIS A 126 5.32 -35.29 22.48
N ILE A 127 4.00 -35.08 22.55
CA ILE A 127 3.11 -35.08 21.38
C ILE A 127 2.54 -33.67 21.16
N PRO A 128 2.43 -33.20 19.90
CA PRO A 128 1.76 -31.95 19.60
C PRO A 128 0.26 -32.04 19.89
N ALA A 129 -0.32 -30.91 20.27
CA ALA A 129 -1.75 -30.78 20.46
C ALA A 129 -2.28 -29.46 19.88
N ILE A 130 -3.49 -29.50 19.34
CA ILE A 130 -4.19 -28.34 18.77
C ILE A 130 -5.61 -28.24 19.31
N PHE A 131 -6.17 -27.03 19.32
CA PHE A 131 -7.54 -26.74 19.70
C PHE A 131 -8.34 -26.24 18.50
N ILE A 132 -9.54 -26.76 18.30
CA ILE A 132 -10.42 -26.40 17.17
C ILE A 132 -11.83 -26.06 17.65
N SER A 133 -12.58 -25.35 16.80
CA SER A 133 -13.96 -25.00 17.10
C SER A 133 -14.89 -26.22 17.10
N LYS A 134 -16.05 -26.08 17.73
CA LYS A 134 -17.10 -27.11 17.72
C LYS A 134 -17.48 -27.55 16.31
N MET A 135 -17.74 -26.59 15.40
CA MET A 135 -18.08 -26.87 14.00
C MET A 135 -17.00 -27.70 13.30
N ALA A 136 -15.72 -27.36 13.52
CA ALA A 136 -14.61 -28.10 12.95
C ALA A 136 -14.58 -29.53 13.52
N GLY A 137 -14.64 -29.68 14.85
CA GLY A 137 -14.64 -30.97 15.53
C GLY A 137 -15.79 -31.89 15.09
N GLU A 138 -17.01 -31.38 14.99
CA GLU A 138 -18.18 -32.13 14.51
C GLU A 138 -18.02 -32.55 13.04
N THR A 139 -17.45 -31.69 12.20
CA THR A 139 -17.17 -32.01 10.80
C THR A 139 -16.10 -33.09 10.72
N LEU A 140 -14.99 -32.96 11.46
CA LEU A 140 -13.96 -34.00 11.53
C LEU A 140 -14.55 -35.33 12.01
N LYS A 141 -15.36 -35.32 13.06
CA LYS A 141 -16.04 -36.52 13.59
C LYS A 141 -16.93 -37.21 12.56
N LYS A 142 -17.65 -36.43 11.76
CA LYS A 142 -18.59 -36.94 10.76
C LYS A 142 -17.89 -37.57 9.55
N PHE A 143 -16.71 -37.07 9.19
CA PHE A 143 -16.05 -37.41 7.92
C PHE A 143 -14.76 -38.22 8.08
N ALA A 144 -14.14 -38.25 9.27
CA ALA A 144 -12.98 -39.08 9.54
C ALA A 144 -13.36 -40.57 9.56
N ARG A 145 -12.55 -41.40 8.91
CA ARG A 145 -12.78 -42.85 8.77
C ARG A 145 -11.73 -43.68 9.51
N GLY A 146 -10.74 -43.05 10.12
CA GLY A 146 -9.57 -43.73 10.69
C GLY A 146 -8.61 -44.27 9.62
N GLU A 147 -8.67 -43.69 8.41
CA GLU A 147 -7.75 -43.99 7.31
C GLU A 147 -6.39 -43.33 7.59
N ASP A 148 -5.29 -43.96 7.15
CA ASP A 148 -3.95 -43.39 7.38
C ASP A 148 -3.79 -42.09 6.56
N ASP A 149 -3.07 -41.12 7.13
CA ASP A 149 -2.80 -39.79 6.53
C ASP A 149 -4.06 -38.96 6.18
N GLU A 150 -5.22 -39.28 6.76
CA GLU A 150 -6.46 -38.52 6.52
C GLU A 150 -6.48 -37.17 7.26
N CYS A 151 -5.80 -37.03 8.39
CA CYS A 151 -5.76 -35.78 9.15
C CYS A 151 -4.34 -35.25 9.20
N CYS A 152 -4.14 -33.99 8.83
CA CYS A 152 -2.86 -33.30 8.82
C CYS A 152 -2.93 -32.03 9.66
N ILE A 153 -1.95 -31.83 10.53
CA ILE A 153 -1.74 -30.59 11.27
C ILE A 153 -0.54 -29.90 10.62
N ASN A 154 -0.76 -28.70 10.11
CA ASN A 154 0.27 -27.96 9.38
C ASN A 154 0.74 -26.77 10.22
N SER A 155 2.05 -26.52 10.20
CA SER A 155 2.61 -25.33 10.82
C SER A 155 2.26 -24.08 10.00
N SER A 156 1.81 -23.04 10.69
CA SER A 156 1.56 -21.71 10.10
C SER A 156 2.80 -21.09 9.42
N MET A 157 4.01 -21.58 9.74
CA MET A 157 5.27 -20.97 9.31
C MET A 157 5.48 -21.02 7.79
N ASP A 158 5.00 -22.07 7.11
CA ASP A 158 5.21 -22.22 5.66
C ASP A 158 4.28 -21.34 4.83
N GLU A 159 3.04 -21.14 5.31
CA GLU A 159 2.07 -20.19 4.72
C GLU A 159 2.47 -18.73 5.02
N THR A 160 3.17 -18.45 6.14
CA THR A 160 3.63 -17.09 6.44
C THR A 160 4.69 -16.55 5.49
N ALA A 161 5.57 -17.39 4.94
CA ALA A 161 6.61 -16.90 4.02
C ALA A 161 5.99 -16.40 2.70
N GLY A 162 5.09 -17.18 2.11
CA GLY A 162 4.37 -16.81 0.88
C GLY A 162 3.48 -15.59 1.09
N THR A 163 2.70 -15.57 2.17
CA THR A 163 1.84 -14.43 2.48
C THR A 163 2.64 -13.16 2.77
N VAL A 164 3.77 -13.23 3.49
CA VAL A 164 4.65 -12.06 3.72
C VAL A 164 5.22 -11.51 2.41
N LEU A 165 5.62 -12.37 1.46
CA LEU A 165 6.09 -11.94 0.14
C LEU A 165 4.98 -11.24 -0.65
N VAL A 166 3.77 -11.79 -0.66
CA VAL A 166 2.60 -11.19 -1.33
C VAL A 166 2.26 -9.83 -0.69
N MET A 167 2.23 -9.75 0.64
CA MET A 167 1.96 -8.49 1.36
C MET A 167 3.04 -7.43 1.09
N SER A 168 4.30 -7.84 0.99
CA SER A 168 5.42 -6.96 0.65
C SER A 168 5.29 -6.42 -0.78
N PHE A 169 4.91 -7.28 -1.74
CA PHE A 169 4.68 -6.89 -3.13
C PHE A 169 3.52 -5.90 -3.29
N VAL A 170 2.38 -6.17 -2.64
CA VAL A 170 1.22 -5.26 -2.65
C VAL A 170 1.58 -3.89 -2.07
N SER A 171 2.34 -3.87 -0.97
CA SER A 171 2.78 -2.62 -0.34
C SER A 171 3.67 -1.79 -1.28
N LEU A 172 4.59 -2.44 -2.01
CA LEU A 172 5.48 -1.77 -2.96
C LEU A 172 4.70 -1.16 -4.15
N VAL A 173 3.70 -1.88 -4.69
CA VAL A 173 2.85 -1.38 -5.78
C VAL A 173 2.06 -0.13 -5.35
N VAL A 174 1.54 -0.11 -4.12
CA VAL A 174 0.82 1.05 -3.57
C VAL A 174 1.76 2.26 -3.40
N ILE A 175 2.99 2.06 -2.95
CA ILE A 175 3.96 3.15 -2.81
C ILE A 175 4.30 3.75 -4.19
N ILE A 176 4.55 2.90 -5.19
CA ILE A 176 4.88 3.34 -6.55
C ILE A 176 3.71 4.13 -7.17
N SER A 177 2.47 3.66 -7.01
CA SER A 177 1.31 4.35 -7.58
C SER A 177 1.07 5.73 -6.95
N VAL A 178 1.27 5.87 -5.64
CA VAL A 178 1.19 7.17 -4.94
C VAL A 178 2.30 8.12 -5.39
N LEU A 179 3.54 7.64 -5.51
CA LEU A 179 4.66 8.44 -6.01
C LEU A 179 4.43 8.88 -7.47
N ALA A 180 3.95 7.98 -8.33
CA ALA A 180 3.61 8.29 -9.72
C ALA A 180 2.50 9.35 -9.80
N ALA A 181 1.43 9.22 -9.02
CA ALA A 181 0.34 10.21 -8.96
C ALA A 181 0.84 11.58 -8.48
N PHE A 182 1.72 11.60 -7.47
CA PHE A 182 2.32 12.84 -6.97
C PHE A 182 3.21 13.51 -8.02
N LEU A 183 4.09 12.75 -8.69
CA LEU A 183 4.96 13.24 -9.75
C LEU A 183 4.15 13.73 -10.96
N PHE A 184 3.10 13.01 -11.34
CA PHE A 184 2.17 13.40 -12.39
C PHE A 184 1.47 14.71 -12.03
N ALA A 185 0.90 14.82 -10.82
CA ALA A 185 0.26 16.06 -10.37
C ALA A 185 1.24 17.24 -10.30
N ARG A 186 2.49 17.01 -9.86
CA ARG A 186 3.55 18.03 -9.87
C ARG A 186 3.89 18.46 -11.30
N ASN A 187 4.05 17.51 -12.22
CA ASN A 187 4.36 17.80 -13.62
C ASN A 187 3.22 18.56 -14.30
N CYS A 188 1.96 18.17 -14.05
CA CYS A 188 0.79 18.90 -14.54
C CYS A 188 0.72 20.33 -13.96
N ARG A 189 1.08 20.53 -12.69
CA ARG A 189 1.17 21.88 -12.09
C ARG A 189 2.27 22.72 -12.72
N LEU A 190 3.45 22.14 -12.97
CA LEU A 190 4.57 22.83 -13.63
C LEU A 190 4.23 23.21 -15.07
N LEU A 191 3.62 22.30 -15.84
CA LEU A 191 3.17 22.59 -17.20
C LEU A 191 2.08 23.66 -17.22
N ARG A 192 1.15 23.66 -16.25
CA ARG A 192 0.10 24.69 -16.15
C ARG A 192 0.68 26.08 -15.83
N HIS A 193 1.70 26.15 -14.96
CA HIS A 193 2.38 27.41 -14.65
C HIS A 193 3.23 27.94 -15.83
N GLY A 194 3.57 27.08 -16.80
CA GLY A 194 4.23 27.50 -18.05
C GLY A 194 3.30 28.20 -19.05
N VAL A 195 1.98 27.97 -18.96
CA VAL A 195 0.98 28.48 -19.92
C VAL A 195 0.49 29.90 -19.57
N ASP A 196 0.58 30.34 -18.31
CA ASP A 196 0.19 31.70 -17.89
C ASP A 196 1.28 32.78 -18.15
N ASN A 197 2.40 32.43 -18.78
CA ASN A 197 3.45 33.39 -19.17
C ASN A 197 3.19 34.00 -20.57
N HIS A 198 1.95 34.39 -20.88
CA HIS A 198 1.77 35.31 -22.00
C HIS A 198 2.30 36.69 -21.57
N PRO A 199 3.34 37.24 -22.24
CA PRO A 199 3.80 38.58 -21.92
C PRO A 199 2.62 39.55 -22.09
N PRO A 200 2.38 40.46 -21.13
CA PRO A 200 1.31 41.44 -21.29
C PRO A 200 1.60 42.22 -22.58
N TYR A 201 0.63 42.26 -23.49
CA TYR A 201 0.70 43.03 -24.73
C TYR A 201 -0.37 44.13 -24.69
N LEU A 202 -0.02 45.33 -25.19
CA LEU A 202 -0.99 46.40 -25.35
C LEU A 202 -1.81 46.14 -26.61
N LYS A 203 -3.14 46.26 -26.50
CA LYS A 203 -4.02 46.19 -27.67
C LYS A 203 -3.67 47.32 -28.64
N LYS A 204 -3.61 47.02 -29.94
CA LYS A 204 -3.20 47.95 -31.02
C LYS A 204 -3.86 49.34 -30.94
N HIS A 205 -5.17 49.38 -30.65
CA HIS A 205 -5.92 50.64 -30.53
C HIS A 205 -5.46 51.55 -29.37
N VAL A 206 -4.80 51.00 -28.34
CA VAL A 206 -4.24 51.75 -27.21
C VAL A 206 -2.91 52.38 -27.62
N VAL A 207 -2.08 51.62 -28.33
CA VAL A 207 -0.79 52.09 -28.87
C VAL A 207 -0.99 53.20 -29.91
N GLU A 208 -2.05 53.11 -30.71
CA GLU A 208 -2.39 54.13 -31.71
C GLU A 208 -2.67 55.52 -31.12
N LYS A 209 -3.10 55.61 -29.85
CA LYS A 209 -3.36 56.87 -29.15
C LYS A 209 -2.10 57.63 -28.71
N LEU A 210 -0.92 57.00 -28.73
CA LEU A 210 0.33 57.66 -28.34
C LEU A 210 0.71 58.75 -29.35
N GLN A 211 1.30 59.84 -28.85
CA GLN A 211 1.68 60.98 -29.69
C GLN A 211 2.69 60.57 -30.77
N CYS A 212 2.48 61.04 -32.00
CA CYS A 212 3.30 60.71 -33.16
C CYS A 212 3.52 61.97 -34.00
N SER A 213 4.76 62.21 -34.41
CA SER A 213 5.16 63.37 -35.22
C SER A 213 6.13 62.95 -36.31
N ALA A 214 6.13 63.65 -37.45
CA ALA A 214 7.18 63.48 -38.45
C ALA A 214 8.48 64.12 -37.95
N TYR A 215 9.59 63.40 -38.01
CA TYR A 215 10.90 63.92 -37.68
C TYR A 215 11.28 65.01 -38.67
N SER A 216 11.65 66.17 -38.13
CA SER A 216 12.26 67.25 -38.89
C SER A 216 13.64 67.44 -38.28
N GLY A 217 14.67 67.07 -39.01
CA GLY A 217 16.05 67.17 -38.58
C GLY A 217 16.44 68.62 -38.28
N PRO A 218 17.38 68.85 -37.35
CA PRO A 218 17.79 70.19 -36.97
C PRO A 218 18.44 70.94 -38.14
N CYS A 219 17.99 72.18 -38.39
CA CYS A 219 18.59 73.07 -39.39
C CYS A 219 19.89 73.76 -38.89
N SER A 220 20.30 73.55 -37.63
CA SER A 220 21.55 74.06 -37.04
C SER A 220 21.93 73.24 -35.80
N SER A 221 23.21 72.94 -35.64
CA SER A 221 23.78 71.86 -34.81
C SER A 221 24.12 72.25 -33.36
N GLU A 222 23.14 72.53 -32.50
CA GLU A 222 23.45 72.82 -31.07
C GLU A 222 22.57 72.11 -30.02
N ASP A 223 21.63 71.23 -30.40
CA ASP A 223 20.87 70.45 -29.41
C ASP A 223 21.20 68.94 -29.45
N ILE A 224 21.59 68.38 -28.31
CA ILE A 224 21.89 66.95 -28.13
C ILE A 224 20.57 66.19 -27.91
N PHE A 225 19.85 65.93 -29.00
CA PHE A 225 18.75 64.96 -29.00
C PHE A 225 19.26 63.61 -29.53
N PRO A 226 18.69 62.47 -29.09
CA PRO A 226 19.05 61.17 -29.67
C PRO A 226 18.62 61.15 -31.15
N GLU A 227 19.59 61.13 -32.06
CA GLU A 227 19.35 61.12 -33.51
C GLU A 227 19.06 59.71 -34.06
N ALA A 228 18.99 58.68 -33.19
CA ALA A 228 18.84 57.29 -33.60
C ALA A 228 17.81 56.52 -32.75
N CYS A 229 17.13 55.59 -33.40
CA CYS A 229 16.15 54.73 -32.77
C CYS A 229 16.83 53.58 -32.00
N ALA A 230 16.63 53.51 -30.68
CA ALA A 230 17.25 52.47 -29.85
C ALA A 230 16.69 51.04 -30.08
N ILE A 231 15.72 50.84 -30.98
CA ILE A 231 15.17 49.51 -31.32
C ILE A 231 15.81 48.96 -32.59
N CYS A 232 15.89 49.73 -33.68
CA CYS A 232 16.53 49.30 -34.93
C CYS A 232 17.99 49.76 -35.06
N LEU A 233 18.44 50.68 -34.20
CA LEU A 233 19.77 51.29 -34.21
C LEU A 233 20.06 52.11 -35.48
N GLU A 234 19.01 52.58 -36.17
CA GLU A 234 19.10 53.43 -37.36
C GLU A 234 18.86 54.90 -36.99
N ASP A 235 19.56 55.80 -37.68
CA ASP A 235 19.39 57.25 -37.55
C ASP A 235 18.03 57.72 -38.10
N TYR A 236 17.49 58.81 -37.54
CA TYR A 236 16.23 59.40 -37.98
C TYR A 236 16.41 60.24 -39.24
N ASN A 237 15.59 59.95 -40.25
CA ASN A 237 15.56 60.71 -41.50
C ASN A 237 14.40 61.71 -41.52
N ASN A 238 14.57 62.81 -42.27
CA ASN A 238 13.50 63.78 -42.48
C ASN A 238 12.24 63.10 -43.03
N GLY A 239 11.12 63.26 -42.31
CA GLY A 239 9.84 62.63 -42.64
C GLY A 239 9.58 61.29 -41.95
N ASP A 240 10.53 60.74 -41.18
CA ASP A 240 10.30 59.53 -40.39
C ASP A 240 9.21 59.74 -39.34
N MET A 241 8.32 58.75 -39.17
CA MET A 241 7.26 58.84 -38.17
C MET A 241 7.80 58.41 -36.80
N ILE A 242 7.93 59.37 -35.88
CA ILE A 242 8.45 59.15 -34.53
C ILE A 242 7.31 59.13 -33.52
N ARG A 243 7.29 58.09 -32.69
CA ARG A 243 6.33 57.98 -31.59
C ARG A 243 7.01 58.33 -30.26
N HIS A 244 6.32 59.18 -29.52
CA HIS A 244 6.71 59.67 -28.21
C HIS A 244 6.00 58.87 -27.13
N LEU A 245 6.78 58.27 -26.22
CA LEU A 245 6.23 57.63 -25.04
C LEU A 245 6.02 58.68 -23.91
N PRO A 246 5.13 58.43 -22.92
CA PRO A 246 4.94 59.33 -21.77
C PRO A 246 6.22 59.57 -20.95
N CYS A 247 7.18 58.63 -21.01
CA CYS A 247 8.50 58.78 -20.42
C CYS A 247 9.47 59.67 -21.24
N LYS A 248 8.99 60.30 -22.32
CA LYS A 248 9.73 61.18 -23.25
C LYS A 248 10.80 60.50 -24.11
N HIS A 249 10.85 59.17 -24.14
CA HIS A 249 11.68 58.45 -25.09
C HIS A 249 11.02 58.35 -26.46
N GLU A 250 11.84 58.46 -27.49
CA GLU A 250 11.45 58.54 -28.90
C GLU A 250 11.91 57.29 -29.66
N PHE A 251 11.06 56.82 -30.59
CA PHE A 251 11.32 55.64 -31.42
C PHE A 251 10.60 55.78 -32.75
N HIS A 252 11.06 55.10 -33.81
CA HIS A 252 10.22 54.93 -35.00
C HIS A 252 8.90 54.28 -34.60
N LYS A 253 7.80 54.83 -35.11
CA LYS A 253 6.43 54.37 -34.85
C LYS A 253 6.31 52.85 -35.06
N THR A 254 6.82 52.33 -36.16
CA THR A 254 6.77 50.91 -36.51
C THR A 254 7.51 50.03 -35.51
N CYS A 255 8.69 50.47 -35.06
CA CYS A 255 9.53 49.75 -34.12
C CYS A 255 8.87 49.63 -32.75
N ILE A 256 8.41 50.75 -32.19
CA ILE A 256 7.81 50.74 -30.86
C ILE A 256 6.39 50.15 -30.86
N ASP A 257 5.63 50.27 -31.95
CA ASP A 257 4.32 49.62 -32.06
C ASP A 257 4.47 48.09 -32.05
N SER A 258 5.44 47.57 -32.80
CA SER A 258 5.77 46.14 -32.81
C SER A 258 6.26 45.67 -31.43
N TRP A 259 7.08 46.48 -30.75
CA TRP A 259 7.55 46.19 -29.40
C TRP A 259 6.39 46.07 -28.40
N LEU A 260 5.52 47.09 -28.34
CA LEU A 260 4.42 47.17 -27.37
C LEU A 260 3.30 46.15 -27.63
N THR A 261 3.17 45.65 -28.86
CA THR A 261 2.16 44.66 -29.24
C THR A 261 2.66 43.22 -29.21
N LYS A 262 3.97 42.97 -29.22
CA LYS A 262 4.53 41.60 -29.30
C LYS A 262 5.45 41.22 -28.14
N TRP A 263 6.18 42.17 -27.56
CA TRP A 263 7.30 41.86 -26.65
C TRP A 263 7.03 42.30 -25.20
N GLY A 264 6.47 43.49 -24.98
CA GLY A 264 6.11 43.92 -23.62
C GLY A 264 5.55 45.34 -23.54
N THR A 265 4.89 45.68 -22.43
CA THR A 265 4.18 46.96 -22.23
C THR A 265 5.04 48.09 -21.62
N PHE A 266 6.37 47.99 -21.71
CA PHE A 266 7.30 48.92 -21.06
C PHE A 266 8.26 49.59 -22.06
N CYS A 267 8.79 50.76 -21.69
CA CYS A 267 9.77 51.49 -22.49
C CYS A 267 11.08 50.68 -22.66
N PRO A 268 11.62 50.52 -23.88
CA PRO A 268 12.89 49.82 -24.11
C PRO A 268 14.08 50.40 -23.34
N ILE A 269 14.11 51.72 -23.15
CA ILE A 269 15.23 52.46 -22.54
C ILE A 269 15.10 52.46 -21.00
N CYS A 270 14.05 53.06 -20.44
CA CYS A 270 13.93 53.23 -18.99
C CYS A 270 13.13 52.16 -18.26
N LYS A 271 12.54 51.20 -18.96
CA LYS A 271 11.68 50.13 -18.41
C LYS A 271 10.42 50.62 -17.68
N LEU A 272 10.04 51.90 -17.83
CA LEU A 272 8.77 52.41 -17.30
C LEU A 272 7.60 51.75 -18.03
N GLU A 273 6.63 51.22 -17.27
CA GLU A 273 5.40 50.67 -17.82
C GLU A 273 4.52 51.74 -18.47
N ILE A 274 3.98 51.43 -19.64
CA ILE A 274 3.10 52.31 -20.39
C ILE A 274 1.65 52.00 -20.00
N ASN A 275 1.20 52.61 -18.90
CA ASN A 275 -0.19 52.55 -18.44
C ASN A 275 -0.97 53.74 -19.02
N LEU A 276 -1.85 53.50 -20.00
CA LEU A 276 -2.70 54.53 -20.62
C LEU A 276 -4.09 54.66 -19.96
N ASN A 277 -4.22 54.25 -18.69
CA ASN A 277 -5.42 54.46 -17.89
C ASN A 277 -5.28 55.73 -17.03
N SER A 278 -5.61 56.87 -17.65
CA SER A 278 -6.18 58.04 -16.98
C SER A 278 -7.11 58.75 -17.95
#